data_AF-A0A397IYH9-F1
#
_entry.id   AF-A0A397IYH9-F1
#
_cell.length_a   1.000
_cell.length_b   1.000
_cell.length_c   1.000
_cell.angle_alpha   90.00
_cell.angle_beta   90.00
_cell.angle_gamma   90.00
#
_symmetry.space_group_name_H-M   'P 1'
#
loop_
_entity.id
_entity.type
_entity.pdbx_description
1 polymer ?
#
loop_
_entity_poly.entity_id
_entity_poly.type
_entity_poly.pdbx_seq_one_letter_code
_entity_poly.pdbx_strand_id
1 'polypeptide(L)'
;MSRLHSSIFSNFLFGKIVLFLFLLVLLANASYASVVDESYTSYQDVFDAILNTLFPITFIILFNVSETGRIKRVLLPLFDDILYNTIAWVFPLTASLSYFDIYLISYLSPVACFHIFQSVCAIKNNERIGDLHNSVTGTRIINKVSFSLISSPAILISEIWIVFISYRLAAGYLDPIMIMFLTLFSMLFICSIISFIILSFRFKICSQGWPKGKRHGIYTAYSLIFFYTPNILQTLFITIYRPINFYFVKSCIFILVLYLTRSISYFNDRIPGDFLATSNAITHYYLRTAIDGFYKEKSENQENQENQEDKVDDIV
;
A
#
# COMPACT_ATOMS: atom_id res chain seq x y z
N MET A 1 26.47 16.22 -19.34
CA MET A 1 25.24 16.98 -19.65
C MET A 1 23.96 16.11 -19.78
N SER A 2 23.97 14.82 -19.37
CA SER A 2 22.86 13.86 -19.59
C SER A 2 21.99 13.51 -18.36
N ARG A 3 22.37 13.93 -17.15
CA ARG A 3 21.60 13.66 -15.91
C ARG A 3 20.44 14.65 -15.68
N LEU A 4 20.58 15.90 -16.12
CA LEU A 4 19.58 16.94 -15.93
C LEU A 4 18.32 16.69 -16.80
N HIS A 5 18.52 16.31 -18.07
CA HIS A 5 17.41 16.00 -18.99
C HIS A 5 16.62 14.74 -18.58
N SER A 6 17.26 13.73 -18.00
CA SER A 6 16.57 12.50 -17.56
C SER A 6 15.72 12.73 -16.31
N SER A 7 16.15 13.59 -15.39
CA SER A 7 15.40 13.97 -14.19
C SER A 7 14.19 14.84 -14.54
N ILE A 8 14.38 15.81 -15.44
CA ILE A 8 13.29 16.66 -15.94
C ILE A 8 12.28 15.81 -16.72
N PHE A 9 12.71 14.91 -17.61
CA PHE A 9 11.80 14.06 -18.38
C PHE A 9 11.00 13.08 -17.51
N SER A 10 11.63 12.46 -16.49
CA SER A 10 10.93 11.54 -15.57
C SER A 10 9.96 12.28 -14.64
N ASN A 11 10.35 13.45 -14.11
CA ASN A 11 9.46 14.27 -13.27
C ASN A 11 8.33 14.92 -14.09
N PHE A 12 8.61 15.28 -15.33
CA PHE A 12 7.64 15.83 -16.27
C PHE A 12 6.66 14.77 -16.77
N LEU A 13 7.12 13.55 -17.06
CA LEU A 13 6.25 12.45 -17.49
C LEU A 13 5.40 11.93 -16.32
N PHE A 14 5.97 11.77 -15.12
CA PHE A 14 5.22 11.36 -13.92
C PHE A 14 4.19 12.43 -13.51
N GLY A 15 4.62 13.69 -13.43
CA GLY A 15 3.72 14.81 -13.14
C GLY A 15 2.61 14.93 -14.18
N LYS A 16 2.92 14.76 -15.48
CA LYS A 16 1.92 14.77 -16.54
C LYS A 16 1.03 13.53 -16.55
N ILE A 17 1.52 12.34 -16.23
CA ILE A 17 0.69 11.12 -16.17
C ILE A 17 -0.26 11.19 -14.97
N VAL A 18 0.22 11.63 -13.80
CA VAL A 18 -0.63 11.83 -12.61
C VAL A 18 -1.64 12.96 -12.85
N LEU A 19 -1.19 14.09 -13.41
CA LEU A 19 -2.06 15.20 -13.79
C LEU A 19 -3.04 14.81 -14.90
N PHE A 20 -2.63 13.98 -15.87
CA PHE A 20 -3.46 13.51 -16.98
C PHE A 20 -4.43 12.42 -16.53
N LEU A 21 -4.08 11.51 -15.62
CA LEU A 21 -5.03 10.58 -15.00
C LEU A 21 -6.05 11.33 -14.16
N PHE A 22 -5.59 12.31 -13.37
CA PHE A 22 -6.46 13.21 -12.61
C PHE A 22 -7.38 14.04 -13.53
N LEU A 23 -6.84 14.62 -14.61
CA LEU A 23 -7.63 15.34 -15.62
C LEU A 23 -8.54 14.43 -16.43
N LEU A 24 -8.13 13.21 -16.77
CA LEU A 24 -8.93 12.26 -17.56
C LEU A 24 -10.15 11.81 -16.75
N VAL A 25 -9.95 11.57 -15.44
CA VAL A 25 -11.05 11.30 -14.50
C VAL A 25 -11.94 12.54 -14.32
N LEU A 26 -11.39 13.75 -14.26
CA LEU A 26 -12.17 15.00 -14.14
C LEU A 26 -12.88 15.42 -15.45
N LEU A 27 -12.27 15.24 -16.62
CA LEU A 27 -12.81 15.63 -17.92
C LEU A 27 -13.79 14.61 -18.48
N ALA A 28 -13.62 13.30 -18.21
CA ALA A 28 -14.62 12.30 -18.58
C ALA A 28 -15.95 12.51 -17.85
N ASN A 29 -15.94 13.26 -16.73
CA ASN A 29 -17.11 13.58 -15.91
C ASN A 29 -17.92 14.81 -16.37
N ALA A 30 -17.42 15.62 -17.32
CA ALA A 30 -18.01 16.93 -17.59
C ALA A 30 -19.12 16.92 -18.66
N SER A 31 -19.34 15.81 -19.39
CA SER A 31 -20.23 15.86 -20.55
C SER A 31 -20.90 14.52 -20.90
N TYR A 32 -22.19 14.39 -20.54
CA TYR A 32 -23.24 13.59 -21.23
C TYR A 32 -23.70 12.18 -20.73
N ALA A 33 -23.54 11.80 -19.47
CA ALA A 33 -24.30 10.66 -18.88
C ALA A 33 -24.41 10.77 -17.35
N SER A 34 -25.36 10.08 -16.70
CA SER A 34 -25.31 9.88 -15.24
C SER A 34 -24.04 9.08 -14.94
N VAL A 35 -23.06 9.75 -14.33
CA VAL A 35 -21.75 9.17 -13.99
C VAL A 35 -21.93 7.91 -13.15
N VAL A 36 -22.92 7.95 -12.26
CA VAL A 36 -23.41 6.81 -11.49
C VAL A 36 -24.50 6.12 -12.31
N ASP A 37 -24.34 4.81 -12.50
CA ASP A 37 -25.39 3.94 -13.03
C ASP A 37 -26.27 3.50 -11.85
N GLU A 38 -27.43 4.15 -11.68
CA GLU A 38 -28.36 3.84 -10.59
C GLU A 38 -29.00 2.46 -10.72
N SER A 39 -28.94 1.84 -11.91
CA SER A 39 -29.46 0.49 -12.16
C SER A 39 -28.45 -0.62 -11.87
N TYR A 40 -27.21 -0.24 -11.53
CA TYR A 40 -26.10 -1.17 -11.31
C TYR A 40 -26.24 -2.00 -10.03
N THR A 41 -26.04 -3.31 -10.14
CA THR A 41 -26.04 -4.25 -9.02
C THR A 41 -24.65 -4.84 -8.79
N SER A 42 -24.03 -4.54 -7.64
CA SER A 42 -22.58 -4.73 -7.46
C SER A 42 -22.08 -6.17 -7.36
N TYR A 43 -22.86 -7.10 -6.81
CA TYR A 43 -22.29 -8.38 -6.37
C TYR A 43 -21.82 -9.30 -7.49
N GLN A 44 -22.65 -9.53 -8.51
CA GLN A 44 -22.31 -10.41 -9.63
C GLN A 44 -21.18 -9.82 -10.46
N ASP A 45 -21.25 -8.51 -10.69
CA ASP A 45 -20.28 -7.78 -11.48
C ASP A 45 -18.92 -7.63 -10.79
N VAL A 46 -18.86 -7.53 -9.45
CA VAL A 46 -17.60 -7.61 -8.71
C VAL A 46 -16.96 -9.00 -8.90
N PHE A 47 -17.76 -10.06 -8.84
CA PHE A 47 -17.26 -11.42 -9.04
C PHE A 47 -16.76 -11.65 -10.48
N ASP A 48 -17.52 -11.19 -11.47
CA ASP A 48 -17.14 -11.24 -12.87
C ASP A 48 -15.92 -10.36 -13.16
N ALA A 49 -15.82 -9.20 -12.51
CA ALA A 49 -14.63 -8.34 -12.56
C ALA A 49 -13.40 -9.06 -12.00
N ILE A 50 -13.52 -9.73 -10.85
CA ILE A 50 -12.44 -10.51 -10.24
C ILE A 50 -11.99 -11.62 -11.19
N LEU A 51 -12.92 -12.43 -11.71
CA LEU A 51 -12.60 -13.53 -12.62
C LEU A 51 -11.95 -13.06 -13.92
N ASN A 52 -12.54 -12.05 -14.57
CA ASN A 52 -12.04 -11.50 -15.83
C ASN A 52 -10.72 -10.75 -15.67
N THR A 53 -10.42 -10.27 -14.46
CA THR A 53 -9.15 -9.61 -14.11
C THR A 53 -8.06 -10.63 -13.82
N LEU A 54 -8.39 -11.66 -13.05
CA LEU A 54 -7.41 -12.66 -12.62
C LEU A 54 -6.91 -13.44 -13.83
N PHE A 55 -7.77 -13.78 -14.79
CA PHE A 55 -7.37 -14.56 -15.97
C PHE A 55 -6.17 -13.94 -16.72
N PRO A 56 -6.22 -12.69 -17.23
CA PRO A 56 -5.11 -12.11 -17.97
C PRO A 56 -3.87 -11.83 -17.11
N ILE A 57 -4.08 -11.46 -15.83
CA ILE A 57 -2.98 -11.19 -14.90
C ILE A 57 -2.22 -12.49 -14.60
N THR A 58 -2.91 -13.59 -14.32
CA THR A 58 -2.31 -14.93 -14.17
C THR A 58 -1.51 -15.29 -15.42
N PHE A 59 -2.03 -15.02 -16.63
CA PHE A 59 -1.28 -15.23 -17.87
C PHE A 59 -0.02 -14.34 -17.99
N ILE A 60 -0.09 -13.05 -17.65
CA ILE A 60 1.06 -12.14 -17.73
C ILE A 60 2.14 -12.48 -16.68
N ILE A 61 1.75 -12.96 -15.50
CA ILE A 61 2.68 -13.44 -14.47
C ILE A 61 3.32 -14.77 -14.88
N LEU A 62 2.54 -15.67 -15.50
CA LEU A 62 3.04 -16.92 -16.08
C LEU A 62 3.98 -16.69 -17.26
N PHE A 63 3.80 -15.62 -18.04
CA PHE A 63 4.64 -15.23 -19.16
C PHE A 63 5.68 -14.18 -18.78
N ASN A 64 6.63 -14.64 -17.96
CA ASN A 64 8.06 -14.28 -17.93
C ASN A 64 8.51 -12.99 -18.66
N VAL A 65 9.17 -12.08 -17.92
CA VAL A 65 10.00 -11.01 -18.51
C VAL A 65 11.41 -11.03 -17.91
N SER A 66 12.23 -11.92 -18.48
CA SER A 66 13.69 -11.90 -18.39
C SER A 66 14.28 -10.87 -19.35
N GLU A 67 14.83 -9.79 -18.80
CA GLU A 67 16.21 -9.29 -18.96
C GLU A 67 16.31 -7.82 -18.46
N THR A 68 17.49 -7.49 -17.96
CA THR A 68 17.84 -6.33 -17.13
C THR A 68 18.00 -5.04 -17.96
N GLY A 69 16.89 -4.37 -18.25
CA GLY A 69 16.86 -3.06 -18.92
C GLY A 69 16.74 -1.84 -17.99
N ARG A 70 17.18 -0.65 -18.44
CA ARG A 70 16.95 0.65 -17.77
C ARG A 70 15.46 0.92 -17.48
N ILE A 71 14.58 0.39 -18.33
CA ILE A 71 13.11 0.41 -18.18
C ILE A 71 12.70 -0.27 -16.87
N LYS A 72 13.16 -1.50 -16.62
CA LYS A 72 12.78 -2.28 -15.43
C LYS A 72 13.26 -1.64 -14.12
N ARG A 73 14.39 -0.92 -14.13
CA ARG A 73 14.99 -0.32 -12.92
C ARG A 73 14.42 1.04 -12.52
N VAL A 74 13.68 1.69 -13.40
CA VAL A 74 13.17 3.06 -13.20
C VAL A 74 11.67 3.11 -13.40
N LEU A 75 11.16 2.61 -14.53
CA LEU A 75 9.73 2.67 -14.84
C LEU A 75 8.92 1.70 -13.99
N LEU A 76 9.49 0.54 -13.65
CA LEU A 76 8.78 -0.45 -12.84
C LEU A 76 8.49 0.06 -11.42
N PRO A 77 9.47 0.57 -10.64
CA PRO A 77 9.19 1.17 -9.33
C PRO A 77 8.26 2.37 -9.39
N LEU A 78 8.28 3.16 -10.48
CA LEU A 78 7.38 4.29 -10.68
C LEU A 78 5.94 3.83 -10.91
N PHE A 79 5.76 2.79 -11.74
CA PHE A 79 4.46 2.20 -11.98
C PHE A 79 3.86 1.63 -10.70
N ASP A 80 4.68 1.01 -9.86
CA ASP A 80 4.23 0.52 -8.54
C ASP A 80 3.76 1.64 -7.61
N ASP A 81 4.45 2.77 -7.62
CA ASP A 81 4.08 3.95 -6.83
C ASP A 81 2.77 4.56 -7.35
N ILE A 82 2.57 4.57 -8.67
CA ILE A 82 1.31 5.00 -9.31
C ILE A 82 0.17 4.05 -8.93
N LEU A 83 0.36 2.73 -9.03
CA LEU A 83 -0.66 1.75 -8.67
C LEU A 83 -1.08 1.90 -7.20
N TYR A 84 -0.11 2.00 -6.29
CA TYR A 84 -0.37 2.22 -4.88
C TYR A 84 -1.20 3.49 -4.63
N ASN A 85 -0.75 4.64 -5.15
CA ASN A 85 -1.47 5.90 -4.95
C ASN A 85 -2.84 5.90 -5.64
N THR A 86 -2.99 5.17 -6.74
CA THR A 86 -4.27 5.03 -7.44
C THR A 86 -5.30 4.34 -6.55
N ILE A 87 -4.91 3.23 -5.93
CA ILE A 87 -5.79 2.46 -5.02
C ILE A 87 -6.06 3.23 -3.74
N ALA A 88 -5.02 3.79 -3.14
CA ALA A 88 -5.10 4.42 -1.84
C ALA A 88 -5.90 5.74 -1.90
N TRP A 89 -5.74 6.52 -2.97
CA TRP A 89 -6.19 7.91 -2.98
C TRP A 89 -7.03 8.30 -4.20
N VAL A 90 -6.68 7.83 -5.40
CA VAL A 90 -7.40 8.24 -6.63
C VAL A 90 -8.78 7.59 -6.71
N PHE A 91 -8.92 6.29 -6.46
CA PHE A 91 -10.23 5.61 -6.52
C PHE A 91 -11.23 6.15 -5.50
N PRO A 92 -10.88 6.32 -4.20
CA PRO A 92 -11.79 6.92 -3.24
C PRO A 92 -12.18 8.33 -3.62
N LEU A 93 -11.23 9.14 -4.10
CA LEU A 93 -11.52 10.52 -4.52
C LEU A 93 -12.47 10.53 -5.73
N THR A 94 -12.24 9.64 -6.70
CA THR A 94 -13.11 9.46 -7.87
C THR A 94 -14.53 9.10 -7.46
N ALA A 95 -14.68 8.08 -6.61
CA ALA A 95 -15.99 7.71 -6.07
C ALA A 95 -16.64 8.88 -5.32
N SER A 96 -15.89 9.58 -4.48
CA SER A 96 -16.43 10.72 -3.71
C SER A 96 -16.90 11.86 -4.61
N LEU A 97 -16.17 12.14 -5.70
CA LEU A 97 -16.55 13.12 -6.72
C LEU A 97 -17.83 12.69 -7.46
N SER A 98 -17.93 11.42 -7.85
CA SER A 98 -19.11 10.90 -8.55
C SER A 98 -20.39 10.95 -7.70
N TYR A 99 -20.26 10.82 -6.38
CA TYR A 99 -21.37 10.93 -5.43
C TYR A 99 -21.54 12.35 -4.84
N PHE A 100 -20.76 13.33 -5.30
CA PHE A 100 -20.75 14.72 -4.79
C PHE A 100 -20.62 14.82 -3.25
N ASP A 101 -19.82 13.95 -2.65
CA ASP A 101 -19.64 13.87 -1.18
C ASP A 101 -18.58 14.89 -0.71
N ILE A 102 -19.01 16.13 -0.51
CA ILE A 102 -18.12 17.28 -0.20
C ILE A 102 -17.25 17.02 1.04
N TYR A 103 -17.82 16.38 2.07
CA TYR A 103 -17.08 16.05 3.29
C TYR A 103 -15.96 15.05 2.99
N LEU A 104 -16.27 13.98 2.27
CA LEU A 104 -15.27 12.99 1.91
C LEU A 104 -14.20 13.55 0.96
N ILE A 105 -14.58 14.40 -0.01
CA ILE A 105 -13.65 15.09 -0.90
C ILE A 105 -12.70 15.99 -0.11
N SER A 106 -13.23 16.79 0.82
CA SER A 106 -12.44 17.74 1.62
C SER A 106 -11.42 17.05 2.53
N TYR A 107 -11.71 15.82 2.98
CA TYR A 107 -10.77 15.03 3.77
C TYR A 107 -9.77 14.25 2.89
N LEU A 108 -10.24 13.58 1.84
CA LEU A 108 -9.38 12.77 0.97
C LEU A 108 -8.37 13.61 0.18
N SER A 109 -8.74 14.81 -0.25
CA SER A 109 -7.86 15.62 -1.13
C SER A 109 -6.55 16.04 -0.45
N PRO A 110 -6.54 16.59 0.78
CA PRO A 110 -5.30 16.90 1.50
C PRO A 110 -4.44 15.66 1.76
N VAL A 111 -5.06 14.53 2.14
CA VAL A 111 -4.35 13.27 2.40
C VAL A 111 -3.70 12.72 1.13
N ALA A 112 -4.45 12.71 0.02
CA ALA A 112 -3.94 12.33 -1.30
C ALA A 112 -2.74 13.22 -1.70
N CYS A 113 -2.88 14.54 -1.56
CA CYS A 113 -1.81 15.49 -1.86
C CYS A 113 -0.55 15.23 -1.01
N PHE A 114 -0.71 14.93 0.27
CA PHE A 114 0.40 14.61 1.15
C PHE A 114 1.16 13.36 0.69
N HIS A 115 0.47 12.28 0.34
CA HIS A 115 1.11 11.04 -0.11
C HIS A 115 1.72 11.15 -1.51
N ILE A 116 1.09 11.89 -2.43
CA ILE A 116 1.68 12.24 -3.72
C ILE A 116 2.96 13.06 -3.50
N PHE A 117 2.94 14.03 -2.58
CA PHE A 117 4.13 14.81 -2.24
C PHE A 117 5.26 13.93 -1.70
N GLN A 118 4.96 12.97 -0.81
CA GLN A 118 5.95 12.00 -0.33
C GLN A 118 6.54 11.15 -1.45
N SER A 119 5.70 10.69 -2.38
CA SER A 119 6.10 9.93 -3.56
C SER A 119 7.08 10.74 -4.43
N VAL A 120 6.74 12.01 -4.71
CA VAL A 120 7.61 12.95 -5.45
C VAL A 120 8.92 13.22 -4.72
N CYS A 121 8.88 13.42 -3.40
CA CYS A 121 10.09 13.62 -2.59
C CYS A 121 11.03 12.41 -2.63
N ALA A 122 10.49 11.19 -2.58
CA ALA A 122 11.29 9.97 -2.69
C ALA A 122 11.98 9.87 -4.07
N ILE A 123 11.28 10.24 -5.14
CA ILE A 123 11.79 10.18 -6.52
C ILE A 123 12.80 11.28 -6.82
N LYS A 124 12.65 12.48 -6.21
CA LYS A 124 13.40 13.70 -6.56
C LYS A 124 14.92 13.51 -6.59
N ASN A 125 15.46 12.73 -5.66
CA ASN A 125 16.91 12.52 -5.54
C ASN A 125 17.44 11.49 -6.56
N ASN A 126 16.56 10.75 -7.25
CA ASN A 126 16.89 9.69 -8.20
C ASN A 126 17.89 8.66 -7.61
N GLU A 127 17.75 8.40 -6.31
CA GLU A 127 18.58 7.48 -5.55
C GLU A 127 18.17 6.03 -5.81
N ARG A 128 19.12 5.11 -5.59
CA ARG A 128 18.87 3.68 -5.65
C ARG A 128 18.66 3.12 -4.25
N ILE A 129 17.88 2.05 -4.16
CA ILE A 129 17.54 1.42 -2.89
C ILE A 129 18.81 0.94 -2.15
N GLY A 130 19.75 0.34 -2.88
CA GLY A 130 21.03 -0.11 -2.32
C GLY A 130 21.87 1.03 -1.77
N ASP A 131 21.93 2.16 -2.48
CA ASP A 131 22.67 3.35 -2.06
C ASP A 131 22.07 3.94 -0.77
N LEU A 132 20.73 3.99 -0.69
CA LEU A 132 20.02 4.43 0.51
C LEU A 132 20.25 3.49 1.69
N HIS A 133 20.19 2.17 1.46
CA HIS A 133 20.39 1.18 2.53
C HIS A 133 21.80 1.25 3.13
N ASN A 134 22.81 1.47 2.30
CA ASN A 134 24.20 1.49 2.73
C ASN A 134 24.62 2.79 3.43
N SER A 135 23.77 3.83 3.43
CA SER A 135 24.07 5.11 4.08
C SER A 135 23.24 5.31 5.36
N VAL A 136 23.86 5.90 6.39
CA VAL A 136 23.18 6.21 7.66
C VAL A 136 22.00 7.16 7.43
N THR A 137 22.20 8.19 6.60
CA THR A 137 21.16 9.13 6.21
C THR A 137 20.05 8.44 5.41
N GLY A 138 20.41 7.57 4.46
CA GLY A 138 19.44 6.84 3.65
C GLY A 138 18.60 5.85 4.45
N THR A 139 19.18 5.17 5.43
CA THR A 139 18.42 4.30 6.36
C THR A 139 17.36 5.08 7.15
N ARG A 140 17.66 6.32 7.57
CA ARG A 140 16.68 7.20 8.21
C ARG A 140 15.55 7.58 7.26
N ILE A 141 15.85 7.82 5.99
CA ILE A 141 14.86 8.12 4.94
C ILE A 141 13.97 6.89 4.71
N ILE A 142 14.55 5.70 4.56
CA ILE A 142 13.81 4.42 4.39
C ILE A 142 12.82 4.25 5.54
N ASN A 143 13.27 4.38 6.79
CA ASN A 143 12.41 4.21 7.95
C ASN A 143 11.29 5.25 8.01
N LYS A 144 11.59 6.53 7.70
CA LYS A 144 10.59 7.61 7.74
C LYS A 144 9.51 7.41 6.66
N VAL A 145 9.91 7.12 5.43
CA VAL A 145 8.99 6.89 4.30
C VAL A 145 8.14 5.65 4.57
N SER A 146 8.77 4.53 4.93
CA SER A 146 8.06 3.27 5.21
C SER A 146 7.09 3.42 6.37
N PHE A 147 7.50 4.09 7.46
CA PHE A 147 6.63 4.36 8.58
C PHE A 147 5.38 5.16 8.16
N SER A 148 5.56 6.20 7.33
CA SER A 148 4.42 6.98 6.86
C SER A 148 3.50 6.18 5.93
N LEU A 149 4.05 5.40 5.00
CA LEU A 149 3.24 4.60 4.07
C LEU A 149 2.55 3.41 4.74
N ILE A 150 3.08 2.90 5.85
CA ILE A 150 2.45 1.80 6.60
C ILE A 150 1.39 2.35 7.57
N SER A 151 1.72 3.37 8.35
CA SER A 151 0.84 3.84 9.43
C SER A 151 -0.25 4.79 8.96
N SER A 152 0.04 5.72 8.04
CA SER A 152 -0.92 6.75 7.65
C SER A 152 -2.16 6.17 6.96
N PRO A 153 -2.07 5.23 5.99
CA PRO A 153 -3.27 4.62 5.42
C PRO A 153 -4.08 3.84 6.46
N ALA A 154 -3.43 3.07 7.34
CA ALA A 154 -4.14 2.28 8.34
C ALA A 154 -4.97 3.12 9.31
N ILE A 155 -4.50 4.31 9.66
CA ILE A 155 -5.23 5.25 10.53
C ILE A 155 -6.25 6.04 9.71
N LEU A 156 -5.78 6.75 8.67
CA LEU A 156 -6.60 7.74 7.94
C LEU A 156 -7.71 7.09 7.13
N ILE A 157 -7.43 6.00 6.38
CA ILE A 157 -8.47 5.31 5.61
C ILE A 157 -9.54 4.77 6.57
N SER A 158 -9.12 4.14 7.67
CA SER A 158 -10.07 3.58 8.64
C SER A 158 -10.92 4.68 9.28
N GLU A 159 -10.31 5.79 9.72
CA GLU A 159 -11.02 6.92 10.31
C GLU A 159 -12.07 7.50 9.34
N ILE A 160 -11.68 7.75 8.09
CA ILE A 160 -12.55 8.27 7.04
C ILE A 160 -13.81 7.40 6.89
N TRP A 161 -13.62 6.09 6.72
CA TRP A 161 -14.74 5.19 6.47
C TRP A 161 -15.58 4.95 7.72
N ILE A 162 -14.98 4.92 8.91
CA ILE A 162 -15.74 4.86 10.17
C ILE A 162 -16.68 6.06 10.29
N VAL A 163 -16.17 7.27 10.08
CA VAL A 163 -16.97 8.51 10.16
C VAL A 163 -18.08 8.50 9.11
N PHE A 164 -17.73 8.20 7.85
CA PHE A 164 -18.69 8.13 6.75
C PHE A 164 -19.81 7.13 7.03
N ILE A 165 -19.47 5.88 7.39
CA ILE A 165 -20.45 4.83 7.64
C ILE A 165 -21.30 5.17 8.87
N SER A 166 -20.68 5.65 9.96
CA SER A 166 -21.40 6.00 11.18
C SER A 166 -22.45 7.10 10.93
N TYR A 167 -22.11 8.11 10.13
CA TYR A 167 -23.04 9.15 9.73
C TYR A 167 -24.24 8.58 8.94
N ARG A 168 -23.99 7.68 7.99
CA ARG A 168 -25.05 7.04 7.20
C ARG A 168 -25.96 6.14 8.04
N LEU A 169 -25.40 5.35 8.94
CA LEU A 169 -26.17 4.53 9.88
C LEU A 169 -27.03 5.41 10.81
N ALA A 170 -26.47 6.49 11.35
CA ALA A 170 -27.20 7.43 12.19
C ALA A 170 -28.36 8.14 11.46
N ALA A 171 -28.22 8.35 10.16
CA ALA A 171 -29.29 8.87 9.30
C ALA A 171 -30.39 7.85 8.95
N GLY A 172 -30.32 6.62 9.47
CA GLY A 172 -31.34 5.58 9.32
C GLY A 172 -31.11 4.58 8.17
N TYR A 173 -29.98 4.66 7.46
CA TYR A 173 -29.65 3.71 6.40
C TYR A 173 -29.05 2.43 6.99
N LEU A 174 -29.88 1.48 7.41
CA LEU A 174 -29.42 0.20 7.96
C LEU A 174 -29.11 -0.80 6.83
N ASP A 175 -27.82 -1.00 6.56
CA ASP A 175 -27.31 -1.99 5.60
C ASP A 175 -26.32 -2.94 6.30
N PRO A 176 -26.52 -4.27 6.24
CA PRO A 176 -25.59 -5.25 6.79
C PRO A 176 -24.15 -5.11 6.27
N ILE A 177 -23.97 -4.71 5.00
CA ILE A 177 -22.64 -4.46 4.42
C ILE A 177 -21.96 -3.32 5.14
N MET A 178 -22.67 -2.21 5.39
CA MET A 178 -22.12 -1.07 6.12
C MET A 178 -21.70 -1.47 7.53
N ILE A 179 -22.50 -2.26 8.23
CA ILE A 179 -22.17 -2.75 9.58
C ILE A 179 -20.92 -3.64 9.56
N MET A 180 -20.81 -4.53 8.57
CA MET A 180 -19.63 -5.37 8.38
C MET A 180 -18.38 -4.52 8.15
N PHE A 181 -18.41 -3.57 7.22
CA PHE A 181 -17.25 -2.71 6.94
C PHE A 181 -16.93 -1.76 8.10
N LEU A 182 -17.92 -1.24 8.82
CA LEU A 182 -17.69 -0.47 10.03
C LEU A 182 -16.91 -1.29 11.06
N THR A 183 -17.28 -2.55 11.25
CA THR A 183 -16.58 -3.46 12.17
C THR A 183 -15.14 -3.69 11.72
N LEU A 184 -14.92 -3.98 10.43
CA LEU A 184 -13.59 -4.22 9.87
C LEU A 184 -12.68 -2.98 9.96
N PHE A 185 -13.17 -1.80 9.60
CA PHE A 185 -12.41 -0.56 9.73
C PHE A 185 -12.16 -0.19 11.19
N SER A 186 -13.11 -0.43 12.10
CA SER A 186 -12.93 -0.19 13.54
C SER A 186 -11.86 -1.10 14.14
N MET A 187 -11.85 -2.39 13.78
CA MET A 187 -10.80 -3.31 14.19
C MET A 187 -9.43 -2.86 13.69
N LEU A 188 -9.33 -2.51 12.40
CA LEU A 188 -8.09 -2.00 11.80
C LEU A 188 -7.60 -0.73 12.51
N PHE A 189 -8.50 0.22 12.76
CA PHE A 189 -8.19 1.47 13.46
C PHE A 189 -7.68 1.19 14.89
N ILE A 190 -8.42 0.41 15.69
CA ILE A 190 -8.03 0.07 17.06
C ILE A 190 -6.67 -0.65 17.08
N CYS A 191 -6.48 -1.65 16.21
CA CYS A 191 -5.20 -2.35 16.10
C CYS A 191 -4.05 -1.42 15.73
N SER A 192 -4.28 -0.45 14.83
CA SER A 192 -3.27 0.54 14.44
C SER A 192 -2.88 1.46 15.60
N ILE A 193 -3.86 1.95 16.37
CA ILE A 193 -3.63 2.80 17.55
C ILE A 193 -2.89 2.02 18.64
N ILE A 194 -3.34 0.81 18.97
CA ILE A 194 -2.66 -0.04 19.96
C ILE A 194 -1.22 -0.31 19.53
N SER A 195 -0.99 -0.62 18.26
CA SER A 195 0.36 -0.87 17.74
C SER A 195 1.25 0.37 17.82
N PHE A 196 0.69 1.55 17.52
CA PHE A 196 1.40 2.83 17.67
C PHE A 196 1.76 3.10 19.13
N ILE A 197 0.81 2.93 20.06
CA ILE A 197 1.03 3.08 21.50
C ILE A 197 2.14 2.13 21.98
N ILE A 198 2.06 0.84 21.62
CA ILE A 198 3.09 -0.15 21.97
C ILE A 198 4.45 0.30 21.43
N LEU A 199 4.53 0.75 20.17
CA LEU A 199 5.78 1.21 19.58
C LEU A 199 6.35 2.43 20.33
N SER A 200 5.49 3.41 20.68
CA SER A 200 5.89 4.62 21.43
C SER A 200 6.38 4.29 22.84
N PHE A 201 5.68 3.43 23.58
CA PHE A 201 6.11 2.99 24.92
C PHE A 201 7.39 2.15 24.86
N ARG A 202 7.55 1.30 23.84
CA ARG A 202 8.75 0.48 23.68
C ARG A 202 9.98 1.25 23.24
N PHE A 203 9.84 2.36 22.50
CA PHE A 203 10.97 3.27 22.26
C PHE A 203 11.57 3.79 23.58
N LYS A 204 10.72 3.96 24.62
CA LYS A 204 11.13 4.38 25.95
C LYS A 204 11.71 3.25 26.82
N ILE A 205 11.24 2.00 26.66
CA ILE A 205 11.64 0.84 27.48
C ILE A 205 12.81 0.04 26.86
N CYS A 206 13.06 0.14 25.55
CA CYS A 206 14.17 -0.53 24.86
C CYS A 206 15.57 -0.09 25.30
N SER A 207 15.71 0.87 26.23
CA SER A 207 16.97 1.10 26.96
C SER A 207 17.27 0.01 28.00
N GLN A 208 16.38 -0.98 28.23
CA GLN A 208 16.49 -1.94 29.35
C GLN A 208 16.34 -3.43 28.98
N GLY A 209 16.96 -3.92 27.88
CA GLY A 209 17.42 -5.32 27.82
C GLY A 209 16.43 -6.45 27.44
N TRP A 210 15.35 -6.19 26.70
CA TRP A 210 14.48 -7.28 26.19
C TRP A 210 15.18 -8.19 25.13
N PRO A 211 14.76 -9.45 24.97
CA PRO A 211 15.26 -10.36 23.92
C PRO A 211 14.79 -9.91 22.52
N LYS A 212 15.70 -9.92 21.54
CA LYS A 212 15.51 -9.25 20.23
C LYS A 212 14.58 -10.01 19.26
N GLY A 213 14.48 -11.34 19.36
CA GLY A 213 13.85 -12.22 18.34
C GLY A 213 12.34 -12.20 18.21
N LYS A 214 11.62 -12.43 19.31
CA LYS A 214 10.15 -12.49 19.26
C LYS A 214 9.49 -11.14 18.93
N ARG A 215 10.24 -10.04 19.07
CA ARG A 215 9.76 -8.68 18.81
C ARG A 215 9.66 -8.38 17.32
N HIS A 216 10.68 -8.73 16.54
CA HIS A 216 10.73 -8.39 15.11
C HIS A 216 9.60 -9.04 14.30
N GLY A 217 9.21 -10.28 14.61
CA GLY A 217 8.13 -10.99 13.91
C GLY A 217 6.77 -10.31 14.05
N ILE A 218 6.40 -9.92 15.28
CA ILE A 218 5.10 -9.27 15.55
C ILE A 218 5.03 -7.92 14.83
N TYR A 219 6.08 -7.10 14.89
CA TYR A 219 6.10 -5.81 14.19
C TYR A 219 6.01 -5.98 12.68
N THR A 220 6.75 -6.95 12.14
CA THR A 220 6.71 -7.27 10.70
C THR A 220 5.30 -7.68 10.26
N ALA A 221 4.62 -8.52 11.03
CA ALA A 221 3.24 -8.92 10.75
C ALA A 221 2.28 -7.71 10.76
N TYR A 222 2.35 -6.86 11.79
CA TYR A 222 1.55 -5.64 11.83
C TYR A 222 1.85 -4.69 10.67
N SER A 223 3.12 -4.52 10.32
CA SER A 223 3.51 -3.68 9.18
C SER A 223 2.92 -4.19 7.86
N LEU A 224 2.90 -5.50 7.63
CA LEU A 224 2.25 -6.09 6.45
C LEU A 224 0.74 -5.87 6.47
N ILE A 225 0.08 -6.15 7.60
CA ILE A 225 -1.37 -5.97 7.76
C ILE A 225 -1.76 -4.51 7.50
N PHE A 226 -1.07 -3.56 8.14
CA PHE A 226 -1.37 -2.13 8.00
C PHE A 226 -1.02 -1.56 6.64
N PHE A 227 -0.09 -2.18 5.92
CA PHE A 227 0.26 -1.72 4.57
C PHE A 227 -0.77 -2.18 3.51
N TYR A 228 -1.26 -3.42 3.60
CA TYR A 228 -2.17 -3.99 2.59
C TYR A 228 -3.65 -3.84 2.91
N THR A 229 -4.05 -4.15 4.15
CA THR A 229 -5.46 -4.26 4.55
C THR A 229 -6.29 -3.00 4.32
N PRO A 230 -5.80 -1.78 4.63
CA PRO A 230 -6.62 -0.57 4.47
C PRO A 230 -7.05 -0.36 3.02
N ASN A 231 -6.12 -0.55 2.08
CA ASN A 231 -6.35 -0.37 0.65
C ASN A 231 -7.28 -1.44 0.08
N ILE A 232 -7.14 -2.69 0.54
CA ILE A 232 -8.05 -3.80 0.17
C ILE A 232 -9.46 -3.49 0.67
N LEU A 233 -9.63 -3.19 1.96
CA LEU A 233 -10.93 -2.92 2.56
C LEU A 233 -11.62 -1.72 1.91
N GLN A 234 -10.88 -0.63 1.67
CA GLN A 234 -11.38 0.55 0.99
C GLN A 234 -11.87 0.25 -0.42
N THR A 235 -11.08 -0.49 -1.20
CA THR A 235 -11.46 -0.85 -2.59
C THR A 235 -12.70 -1.73 -2.59
N LEU A 236 -12.77 -2.72 -1.70
CA LEU A 236 -13.96 -3.58 -1.55
C LEU A 236 -15.18 -2.78 -1.10
N PHE A 237 -15.03 -1.87 -0.15
CA PHE A 237 -16.13 -1.02 0.30
C PHE A 237 -16.68 -0.16 -0.84
N ILE A 238 -15.80 0.50 -1.59
CA ILE A 238 -16.20 1.31 -2.75
C ILE A 238 -16.89 0.44 -3.80
N THR A 239 -16.31 -0.70 -4.17
CA THR A 239 -16.86 -1.52 -5.26
C THR A 239 -18.17 -2.23 -4.91
N ILE A 240 -18.39 -2.55 -3.63
CA ILE A 240 -19.61 -3.22 -3.17
C ILE A 240 -20.71 -2.21 -2.83
N TYR A 241 -20.39 -1.17 -2.05
CA TYR A 241 -21.40 -0.27 -1.47
C TYR A 241 -21.53 1.06 -2.21
N ARG A 242 -20.46 1.57 -2.84
CA ARG A 242 -20.48 2.82 -3.62
C ARG A 242 -19.94 2.63 -5.05
N PRO A 243 -20.47 1.66 -5.82
CA PRO A 243 -20.03 1.47 -7.18
C PRO A 243 -20.42 2.68 -8.04
N ILE A 244 -19.59 3.03 -9.02
CA ILE A 244 -19.95 4.08 -9.99
C ILE A 244 -20.67 3.44 -11.17
N ASN A 245 -20.02 2.47 -11.81
CA ASN A 245 -20.57 1.63 -12.88
C ASN A 245 -19.71 0.36 -13.00
N PHE A 246 -20.14 -0.57 -13.85
CA PHE A 246 -19.43 -1.84 -14.12
C PHE A 246 -17.95 -1.66 -14.48
N TYR A 247 -17.63 -0.73 -15.39
CA TYR A 247 -16.26 -0.53 -15.86
C TYR A 247 -15.35 0.04 -14.78
N PHE A 248 -15.88 0.91 -13.91
CA PHE A 248 -15.16 1.42 -12.75
C PHE A 248 -14.84 0.30 -11.77
N VAL A 249 -15.84 -0.52 -11.41
CA VAL A 249 -15.64 -1.67 -10.52
C VAL A 249 -14.60 -2.63 -11.09
N LYS A 250 -14.71 -2.95 -12.38
CA LYS A 250 -13.73 -3.78 -13.09
C LYS A 250 -12.32 -3.19 -13.03
N SER A 251 -12.17 -1.88 -13.23
CA SER A 251 -10.88 -1.19 -13.15
C SER A 251 -10.30 -1.19 -11.75
N CYS A 252 -11.14 -0.98 -10.72
CA CYS A 252 -10.73 -1.01 -9.32
C CYS A 252 -10.16 -2.38 -8.93
N ILE A 253 -10.91 -3.44 -9.24
CA ILE A 253 -10.48 -4.82 -8.99
C ILE A 253 -9.23 -5.17 -9.80
N PHE A 254 -9.18 -4.77 -11.07
CA PHE A 254 -8.01 -4.99 -11.93
C PHE A 254 -6.74 -4.39 -11.37
N ILE A 255 -6.78 -3.11 -11.02
CA ILE A 255 -5.63 -2.39 -10.49
C ILE A 255 -5.25 -2.92 -9.10
N LEU A 256 -6.23 -3.28 -8.25
CA LEU A 256 -5.96 -3.91 -6.95
C LEU A 256 -5.21 -5.24 -7.09
N VAL A 257 -5.69 -6.15 -7.93
CA VAL A 257 -5.06 -7.46 -8.14
C VAL A 257 -3.67 -7.30 -8.75
N LEU A 258 -3.52 -6.38 -9.72
CA LEU A 258 -2.22 -6.08 -10.33
C LEU A 258 -1.22 -5.57 -9.29
N TYR A 259 -1.65 -4.62 -8.45
CA TYR A 259 -0.84 -4.11 -7.34
C TYR A 259 -0.44 -5.22 -6.38
N LEU A 260 -1.41 -6.00 -5.86
CA LEU A 260 -1.15 -7.06 -4.90
C LEU A 260 -0.22 -8.14 -5.45
N THR A 261 -0.38 -8.52 -6.72
CA THR A 261 0.50 -9.52 -7.30
C THR A 261 1.93 -9.01 -7.45
N ARG A 262 2.09 -7.76 -7.88
CA ARG A 262 3.41 -7.11 -7.95
C ARG A 262 4.04 -7.00 -6.57
N SER A 263 3.27 -6.64 -5.55
CA SER A 263 3.70 -6.65 -4.16
C SER A 263 4.17 -8.03 -3.68
N ILE A 264 3.43 -9.10 -4.01
CA ILE A 264 3.82 -10.48 -3.69
C ILE A 264 5.13 -10.87 -4.38
N SER A 265 5.31 -10.46 -5.65
CA SER A 265 6.56 -10.76 -6.38
C SER A 265 7.81 -10.23 -5.68
N TYR A 266 7.71 -9.10 -4.98
CA TYR A 266 8.83 -8.53 -4.21
C TYR A 266 9.19 -9.33 -2.96
N PHE A 267 8.28 -10.16 -2.45
CA PHE A 267 8.62 -11.11 -1.40
C PHE A 267 9.21 -12.39 -1.95
N ASN A 268 8.94 -12.78 -3.20
CA ASN A 268 9.54 -13.98 -3.78
C ASN A 268 10.93 -13.70 -4.37
N ASP A 269 11.05 -12.69 -5.23
CA ASP A 269 12.25 -12.47 -6.05
C ASP A 269 13.22 -11.41 -5.48
N ARG A 270 12.84 -10.77 -4.36
CA ARG A 270 13.49 -9.59 -3.76
C ARG A 270 13.52 -8.38 -4.68
N ILE A 271 13.55 -7.20 -4.07
CA ILE A 271 13.74 -5.95 -4.83
C ILE A 271 15.22 -5.77 -5.15
N PRO A 272 15.59 -5.60 -6.43
CA PRO A 272 16.97 -5.31 -6.80
C PRO A 272 17.46 -4.00 -6.19
N GLY A 273 18.68 -3.98 -5.66
CA GLY A 273 19.26 -2.79 -5.03
C GLY A 273 19.42 -1.61 -5.99
N ASP A 274 19.47 -1.84 -7.30
CA ASP A 274 19.59 -0.80 -8.33
C ASP A 274 18.23 -0.22 -8.80
N PHE A 275 17.13 -0.61 -8.16
CA PHE A 275 15.82 0.01 -8.36
C PHE A 275 15.81 1.46 -7.91
N LEU A 276 15.06 2.29 -8.64
CA LEU A 276 14.74 3.65 -8.22
C LEU A 276 14.00 3.60 -6.88
N ALA A 277 14.45 4.42 -5.94
CA ALA A 277 13.88 4.50 -4.60
C ALA A 277 12.55 5.29 -4.59
N THR A 278 11.48 4.69 -5.10
CA THR A 278 10.12 5.22 -4.96
C THR A 278 9.57 4.94 -3.57
N SER A 279 8.54 5.66 -3.14
CA SER A 279 7.98 5.48 -1.80
C SER A 279 7.50 4.05 -1.56
N ASN A 280 6.86 3.47 -2.58
CA ASN A 280 6.40 2.10 -2.56
C ASN A 280 7.56 1.08 -2.59
N ALA A 281 8.58 1.28 -3.43
CA ALA A 281 9.72 0.35 -3.51
C ALA A 281 10.59 0.38 -2.23
N ILE A 282 10.78 1.57 -1.64
CA ILE A 282 11.41 1.73 -0.32
C ILE A 282 10.65 0.94 0.75
N THR A 283 9.31 1.08 0.76
CA THR A 283 8.47 0.42 1.77
C THR A 283 8.50 -1.09 1.62
N HIS A 284 8.41 -1.62 0.40
CA HIS A 284 8.53 -3.06 0.15
C HIS A 284 9.92 -3.58 0.51
N TYR A 285 10.99 -2.83 0.21
CA TYR A 285 12.35 -3.18 0.61
C TYR A 285 12.49 -3.24 2.13
N TYR A 286 11.92 -2.27 2.84
CA TYR A 286 11.87 -2.25 4.30
C TYR A 286 11.13 -3.47 4.86
N LEU A 287 9.92 -3.76 4.35
CA LEU A 287 9.13 -4.93 4.78
C LEU A 287 9.88 -6.23 4.54
N ARG A 288 10.53 -6.39 3.38
CA ARG A 288 11.33 -7.58 3.07
C ARG A 288 12.51 -7.73 4.02
N THR A 289 13.25 -6.64 4.27
CA THR A 289 14.38 -6.64 5.20
C THR A 289 13.95 -7.01 6.62
N ALA A 290 12.77 -6.54 7.05
CA ALA A 290 12.19 -6.91 8.34
C ALA A 290 11.85 -8.42 8.43
N ILE A 291 11.31 -9.00 7.35
CA ILE A 291 11.03 -10.44 7.24
C ILE A 291 12.33 -11.26 7.26
N ASP A 292 13.32 -10.90 6.42
CA ASP A 292 14.60 -11.60 6.35
C ASP A 292 15.32 -11.56 7.71
N GLY A 293 15.28 -10.41 8.40
CA GLY A 293 15.80 -10.27 9.76
C GLY A 293 15.11 -11.20 10.76
N PHE A 294 13.78 -11.32 10.70
CA PHE A 294 13.04 -12.24 11.55
C PHE A 294 13.41 -13.71 11.34
N TYR A 295 13.57 -14.15 10.09
CA TYR A 295 13.96 -15.54 9.80
C TYR A 295 15.39 -15.84 10.24
N LYS A 296 16.34 -14.92 9.96
CA LYS A 296 17.73 -15.08 10.37
C LYS A 296 17.87 -15.17 11.90
N GLU A 297 17.15 -14.31 12.61
CA GLU A 297 17.19 -14.33 14.08
C GLU A 297 16.52 -15.60 14.64
N LYS A 298 15.51 -16.15 13.97
CA LYS A 298 14.91 -17.44 14.35
C LYS A 298 15.90 -18.60 14.18
N SER A 299 16.63 -18.66 13.06
CA SER A 299 17.62 -19.71 12.83
C SER A 299 18.78 -19.65 13.80
N GLU A 300 19.32 -18.45 14.07
CA GLU A 300 20.40 -18.26 15.05
C GLU A 300 19.98 -18.68 16.47
N ASN A 301 18.73 -18.44 16.86
CA ASN A 301 18.23 -18.88 18.17
C ASN A 301 18.05 -20.41 18.25
N GLN A 302 17.69 -21.08 17.15
CA GLN A 302 17.57 -22.55 17.10
C GLN A 302 18.94 -23.22 17.17
N GLU A 303 19.91 -22.72 16.40
CA GLU A 303 21.30 -23.24 16.41
C GLU A 303 21.95 -23.05 17.79
N ASN A 304 21.68 -21.95 18.48
CA ASN A 304 22.18 -21.74 19.85
C ASN A 304 21.52 -22.66 20.89
N GLN A 305 20.29 -23.12 20.67
CA GLN A 305 19.61 -24.07 21.54
C GLN A 305 20.14 -25.50 21.35
N GLU A 306 20.31 -25.94 20.09
CA GLU A 306 20.89 -27.26 19.77
C GLU A 306 22.33 -27.37 20.33
N ASN A 307 23.16 -26.34 20.14
CA ASN A 307 24.53 -26.31 20.70
C ASN A 307 24.59 -26.28 22.24
N GLN A 308 23.50 -25.91 22.93
CA GLN A 308 23.42 -25.97 24.38
C GLN A 308 22.96 -27.34 24.87
N GLU A 309 22.07 -28.01 24.14
CA GLU A 309 21.64 -29.38 24.45
C GLU A 309 22.79 -30.39 24.24
N ASP A 310 23.54 -30.30 23.13
CA ASP A 310 24.71 -31.17 22.86
C ASP A 310 25.81 -31.03 23.94
N LYS A 311 26.01 -29.82 24.47
CA LYS A 311 26.98 -29.58 25.56
C LYS A 311 26.53 -30.12 26.91
N VAL A 312 25.23 -30.29 27.14
CA VAL A 312 24.70 -30.88 28.37
C VAL A 312 24.83 -32.40 28.31
N ASP A 313 24.62 -32.99 27.13
CA ASP A 313 24.77 -34.44 26.92
C ASP A 313 26.23 -34.91 26.97
N ASP A 314 27.20 -34.07 26.59
CA ASP A 314 28.64 -34.38 26.73
C ASP A 314 29.16 -34.33 28.19
N ILE A 315 28.38 -33.80 29.13
CA ILE A 315 28.76 -33.63 30.55
C ILE A 315 28.15 -34.71 31.46
N VAL A 316 27.19 -35.50 30.97
CA VAL A 316 26.48 -36.58 31.71
C VAL A 316 27.04 -37.95 31.34
#